data_AF-A0A496L9X6-F1
#
_entry.id   AF-A0A496L9X6-F1
#
_cell.length_a   1.000
_cell.length_b   1.000
_cell.length_c   1.000
_cell.angle_alpha   90.00
_cell.angle_beta   90.00
_cell.angle_gamma   90.00
#
_symmetry.space_group_name_H-M   'P 1'
#
loop_
_entity.id
_entity.type
_entity.pdbx_description
1 polymer ?
#
loop_
_entity_poly.entity_id
_entity_poly.type
_entity_poly.pdbx_seq_one_letter_code
_entity_poly.pdbx_strand_id
1 'polypeptide(L)'
;MSTTHAKAAKAFLSDKVNAEWHDKTLYMVRAKRDRLSHAIPEWEELRHTARDLKLYSNSHLPELIEEFEKNATANGCHVHYAKDAEEYCSIIEEILRNHGVHKLVKSKSMLSEECNLNPYLIEKGYEVIESDLGERILQLLNVRPSHIVMPAIHLKRETVGKLFEEKLGSQEGNSDPTYLTHQARKALRQDFLNADAAMTGGNFAVASTGEVIVCTNEGNADMGMSCQKLNICAFGIDKIIPNLESLGIFTRLLARSATGQPITTYTSHFGRPHKGGEQHFIIVDNGRSKILGMPQHRKVMNCIRCGACMNTCPVYRRSGGYSYSYFIPGPIGINLGMLNDPQKHSGNVSACSLCLSCSYVCPVMVDLGEQIYIWRQKLDGLGQANSQKKMMSKGIQLLMERPSLFHSALKMAPIANKMPRFVLYNGLNAWGKERELPHFAKQSFEAWWKQNHQKKNTK
;
A
#
# COMPACT_ATOMS: atom_id res chain seq x y z
N MET A 1 5.17 -18.96 -18.32
CA MET A 1 5.70 -18.73 -16.96
C MET A 1 5.41 -17.33 -16.36
N SER A 2 4.85 -16.36 -17.09
CA SER A 2 4.53 -15.02 -16.55
C SER A 2 3.36 -15.09 -15.57
N THR A 3 3.50 -14.42 -14.42
CA THR A 3 2.44 -14.29 -13.39
C THR A 3 1.41 -13.24 -13.78
N THR A 4 0.28 -13.20 -13.06
CA THR A 4 -0.77 -12.18 -13.27
C THR A 4 -0.21 -10.77 -13.18
N HIS A 5 0.59 -10.48 -12.15
CA HIS A 5 1.29 -9.20 -12.01
C HIS A 5 2.19 -8.88 -13.20
N ALA A 6 3.05 -9.81 -13.62
CA ALA A 6 3.96 -9.58 -14.74
C ALA A 6 3.23 -9.35 -16.08
N LYS A 7 2.03 -9.91 -16.25
CA LYS A 7 1.18 -9.64 -17.42
C LYS A 7 0.58 -8.25 -17.35
N ALA A 8 0.01 -7.86 -16.22
CA ALA A 8 -0.57 -6.52 -16.01
C ALA A 8 0.47 -5.40 -16.16
N ALA A 9 1.68 -5.61 -15.65
CA ALA A 9 2.78 -4.66 -15.75
C ALA A 9 3.19 -4.32 -17.19
N LYS A 10 2.89 -5.18 -18.18
CA LYS A 10 3.20 -4.87 -19.59
C LYS A 10 2.44 -3.65 -20.10
N ALA A 11 1.21 -3.44 -19.64
CA ALA A 11 0.41 -2.29 -20.06
C ALA A 11 0.98 -0.98 -19.51
N PHE A 12 1.51 -0.98 -18.29
CA PHE A 12 2.20 0.19 -17.73
C PHE A 12 3.57 0.43 -18.39
N LEU A 13 4.29 -0.65 -18.71
CA LEU A 13 5.64 -0.61 -19.28
C LEU A 13 5.65 -0.35 -20.81
N SER A 14 4.51 -0.36 -21.49
CA SER A 14 4.45 0.01 -22.91
C SER A 14 4.78 1.48 -23.13
N ASP A 15 4.45 2.34 -22.16
CA ASP A 15 4.91 3.73 -22.09
C ASP A 15 6.13 3.85 -21.15
N LYS A 16 7.31 3.62 -21.72
CA LYS A 16 8.59 3.69 -20.99
C LYS A 16 8.85 5.08 -20.41
N VAL A 17 8.44 6.14 -21.11
CA VAL A 17 8.66 7.52 -20.66
C VAL A 17 7.83 7.81 -19.41
N ASN A 18 6.56 7.38 -19.39
CA ASN A 18 5.72 7.50 -18.21
C ASN A 18 6.21 6.62 -17.06
N ALA A 19 6.64 5.39 -17.33
CA ALA A 19 7.19 4.51 -16.30
C ALA A 19 8.45 5.09 -15.64
N GLU A 20 9.35 5.69 -16.42
CA GLU A 20 10.54 6.39 -15.90
C GLU A 20 10.19 7.63 -15.09
N TRP A 21 9.23 8.43 -15.55
CA TRP A 21 8.73 9.59 -14.80
C TRP A 21 8.14 9.17 -13.44
N HIS A 22 7.28 8.16 -13.43
CA HIS A 22 6.68 7.60 -12.21
C HIS A 22 7.75 7.09 -11.24
N ASP A 23 8.75 6.36 -11.74
CA ASP A 23 9.88 5.88 -10.95
C ASP A 23 10.67 7.04 -10.29
N LYS A 24 10.98 8.09 -11.05
CA LYS A 24 11.66 9.29 -10.56
C LYS A 24 10.83 10.01 -9.49
N THR A 25 9.52 10.17 -9.71
CA THR A 25 8.61 10.81 -8.76
C THR A 25 8.61 10.12 -7.40
N LEU A 26 8.44 8.80 -7.37
CA LEU A 26 8.48 8.03 -6.12
C LEU A 26 9.88 8.01 -5.49
N TYR A 27 10.94 8.01 -6.30
CA TYR A 27 12.31 8.12 -5.78
C TYR A 27 12.54 9.45 -5.05
N MET A 28 12.01 10.55 -5.57
CA MET A 28 12.08 11.85 -4.89
C MET A 28 11.40 11.80 -3.52
N VAL A 29 10.22 11.16 -3.42
CA VAL A 29 9.50 10.99 -2.14
C VAL A 29 10.33 10.15 -1.17
N ARG A 30 10.91 9.03 -1.64
CA ARG A 30 11.83 8.20 -0.85
C ARG A 30 13.03 9.01 -0.35
N ALA A 31 13.66 9.82 -1.21
CA ALA A 31 14.83 10.61 -0.85
C ALA A 31 14.51 11.69 0.21
N LYS A 32 13.33 12.32 0.14
CA LYS A 32 12.86 13.25 1.17
C LYS A 32 12.69 12.55 2.53
N ARG A 33 12.06 11.37 2.54
CA ARG A 33 11.96 10.52 3.74
C ARG A 33 13.32 10.24 4.34
N ASP A 34 14.27 9.78 3.51
CA ASP A 34 15.61 9.41 3.99
C ASP A 34 16.30 10.61 4.65
N ARG A 35 16.27 11.79 4.00
CA ARG A 35 16.84 13.01 4.58
C ARG A 35 16.23 13.34 5.95
N LEU A 36 14.90 13.30 6.07
CA LEU A 36 14.26 13.58 7.36
C LEU A 36 14.55 12.53 8.41
N SER A 37 14.61 11.24 8.05
CA SER A 37 14.94 10.19 9.03
C SER A 37 16.36 10.33 9.57
N HIS A 38 17.35 10.63 8.71
CA HIS A 38 18.74 10.80 9.15
C HIS A 38 18.96 12.06 9.98
N ALA A 39 18.05 13.04 9.90
CA ALA A 39 18.11 14.26 10.71
C ALA A 39 17.61 14.07 12.15
N ILE A 40 17.05 12.90 12.49
CA ILE A 40 16.54 12.59 13.83
C ILE A 40 17.50 11.60 14.49
N PRO A 41 18.32 12.01 15.49
CA PRO A 41 19.27 11.13 16.15
C PRO A 41 18.64 9.86 16.73
N GLU A 42 17.46 10.00 17.32
CA GLU A 42 16.69 8.91 17.95
C GLU A 42 15.78 8.14 16.96
N TRP A 43 16.02 8.23 15.65
CA TRP A 43 15.11 7.66 14.64
C TRP A 43 14.83 6.16 14.82
N GLU A 44 15.86 5.36 15.07
CA GLU A 44 15.67 3.92 15.27
C GLU A 44 14.98 3.61 16.61
N GLU A 45 15.25 4.38 17.66
CA GLU A 45 14.53 4.27 18.93
C GLU A 45 13.04 4.55 18.75
N LEU A 46 12.68 5.62 18.02
CA LEU A 46 11.27 5.91 17.68
C LEU A 46 10.61 4.73 16.95
N ARG A 47 11.33 4.08 16.04
CA ARG A 47 10.80 2.92 15.30
C ARG A 47 10.61 1.69 16.19
N HIS A 48 11.55 1.45 17.11
CA HIS A 48 11.44 0.37 18.10
C HIS A 48 10.26 0.62 19.05
N THR A 49 10.14 1.84 19.58
CA THR A 49 9.02 2.25 20.44
C THR A 49 7.68 2.11 19.70
N ALA A 50 7.59 2.57 18.45
CA ALA A 50 6.35 2.44 17.67
C ALA A 50 5.99 0.98 17.35
N ARG A 51 6.98 0.12 17.08
CA ARG A 51 6.78 -1.33 16.95
C ARG A 51 6.22 -1.89 18.25
N ASP A 52 6.83 -1.59 19.39
CA ASP A 52 6.46 -2.15 20.69
C ASP A 52 5.07 -1.67 21.14
N LEU A 53 4.74 -0.40 20.89
CA LEU A 53 3.39 0.13 21.09
C LEU A 53 2.35 -0.59 20.22
N LYS A 54 2.63 -0.83 18.93
CA LYS A 54 1.70 -1.60 18.09
C LYS A 54 1.58 -3.05 18.54
N LEU A 55 2.66 -3.68 19.01
CA LEU A 55 2.59 -5.04 19.58
C LEU A 55 1.77 -5.05 20.87
N TYR A 56 1.93 -4.05 21.73
CA TYR A 56 1.12 -3.86 22.93
C TYR A 56 -0.36 -3.72 22.56
N SER A 57 -0.70 -2.80 21.65
CA SER A 57 -2.09 -2.58 21.21
C SER A 57 -2.72 -3.83 20.63
N ASN A 58 -1.96 -4.57 19.84
CA ASN A 58 -2.45 -5.80 19.21
C ASN A 58 -2.60 -6.95 20.22
N SER A 59 -1.89 -6.92 21.34
CA SER A 59 -1.96 -7.97 22.39
C SER A 59 -3.03 -7.67 23.46
N HIS A 60 -3.40 -6.40 23.62
CA HIS A 60 -4.44 -5.93 24.55
C HIS A 60 -5.64 -5.33 23.79
N LEU A 61 -5.88 -5.83 22.58
CA LEU A 61 -6.85 -5.23 21.67
C LEU A 61 -8.28 -5.27 22.24
N PRO A 62 -8.75 -6.35 22.88
CA PRO A 62 -10.07 -6.37 23.52
C PRO A 62 -10.22 -5.28 24.57
N GLU A 63 -9.26 -5.14 25.50
CA GLU A 63 -9.31 -4.18 26.59
C GLU A 63 -9.28 -2.74 26.07
N LEU A 64 -8.48 -2.47 25.04
CA LEU A 64 -8.39 -1.15 24.42
C LEU A 64 -9.64 -0.80 23.60
N ILE A 65 -10.34 -1.77 23.02
CA ILE A 65 -11.62 -1.56 22.35
C ILE A 65 -12.69 -1.16 23.38
N GLU A 66 -12.78 -1.89 24.50
CA GLU A 66 -13.74 -1.59 25.58
C GLU A 66 -13.45 -0.22 26.21
N GLU A 67 -12.18 0.11 26.43
CA GLU A 67 -11.77 1.43 26.92
C GLU A 67 -12.15 2.54 25.92
N PHE A 68 -11.87 2.34 24.62
CA PHE A 68 -12.26 3.28 23.57
C PHE A 68 -13.78 3.51 23.56
N GLU A 69 -14.57 2.44 23.56
CA GLU A 69 -16.03 2.50 23.52
C GLU A 69 -16.56 3.29 24.71
N LYS A 70 -16.14 2.92 25.92
CA LYS A 70 -16.52 3.61 27.16
C LYS A 70 -16.27 5.11 27.08
N ASN A 71 -15.07 5.51 26.64
CA ASN A 71 -14.69 6.92 26.57
C ASN A 71 -15.40 7.66 25.43
N ALA A 72 -15.59 7.02 24.28
CA ALA A 72 -16.32 7.60 23.16
C ALA A 72 -17.80 7.82 23.51
N THR A 73 -18.45 6.86 24.15
CA THR A 73 -19.84 6.99 24.64
C THR A 73 -19.94 8.06 25.73
N ALA A 74 -18.98 8.14 26.65
CA ALA A 74 -18.93 9.23 27.64
C ALA A 74 -18.79 10.62 27.01
N ASN A 75 -18.18 10.71 25.82
CA ASN A 75 -18.11 11.93 25.02
C ASN A 75 -19.38 12.25 24.21
N GLY A 76 -20.40 11.38 24.26
CA GLY A 76 -21.65 11.53 23.51
C GLY A 76 -21.60 10.99 22.08
N CYS A 77 -20.62 10.15 21.75
CA CYS A 77 -20.55 9.46 20.45
C CYS A 77 -21.28 8.11 20.50
N HIS A 78 -21.79 7.69 19.35
CA HIS A 78 -22.34 6.35 19.16
C HIS A 78 -21.24 5.42 18.63
N VAL A 79 -21.13 4.23 19.21
CA VAL A 79 -20.13 3.23 18.78
C VAL A 79 -20.84 2.02 18.21
N HIS A 80 -20.38 1.58 17.04
CA HIS A 80 -20.92 0.44 16.30
C HIS A 80 -19.80 -0.54 15.97
N TYR A 81 -20.15 -1.81 15.85
CA TYR A 81 -19.22 -2.88 15.48
C TYR A 81 -19.66 -3.55 14.19
N ALA A 82 -18.72 -3.76 13.27
CA ALA A 82 -18.95 -4.54 12.06
C ALA A 82 -17.95 -5.69 11.98
N LYS A 83 -18.44 -6.92 11.87
CA LYS A 83 -17.56 -8.09 11.72
C LYS A 83 -16.90 -8.15 10.35
N ASP A 84 -17.56 -7.64 9.31
CA ASP A 84 -17.13 -7.74 7.91
C ASP A 84 -17.61 -6.54 7.07
N ALA A 85 -17.29 -6.59 5.78
CA ALA A 85 -17.66 -5.55 4.81
C ALA A 85 -19.18 -5.38 4.63
N GLU A 86 -19.97 -6.45 4.76
CA GLU A 86 -21.43 -6.40 4.58
C GLU A 86 -22.08 -5.65 5.74
N GLU A 87 -21.76 -6.02 6.98
CA GLU A 87 -22.24 -5.32 8.17
C GLU A 87 -21.79 -3.85 8.19
N TYR A 88 -20.54 -3.59 7.81
CA TYR A 88 -20.01 -2.23 7.71
C TYR A 88 -20.83 -1.35 6.76
N CYS A 89 -21.12 -1.85 5.56
CA CYS A 89 -21.93 -1.14 4.57
C CYS A 89 -23.39 -0.98 5.04
N SER A 90 -23.96 -2.01 5.66
CA SER A 90 -25.33 -1.99 6.18
C SER A 90 -25.51 -0.97 7.30
N ILE A 91 -24.59 -0.91 8.28
CA ILE A 91 -24.65 0.04 9.40
C ILE A 91 -24.60 1.47 8.88
N ILE A 92 -23.71 1.76 7.92
CA ILE A 92 -23.63 3.10 7.32
C ILE A 92 -24.93 3.44 6.61
N GLU A 93 -25.44 2.56 5.75
CA GLU A 93 -26.68 2.82 5.03
C GLU A 93 -27.87 3.00 5.96
N GLU A 94 -27.96 2.25 7.05
CA GLU A 94 -28.98 2.45 8.07
C GLU A 94 -28.89 3.83 8.73
N ILE A 95 -27.68 4.26 9.14
CA ILE A 95 -27.46 5.60 9.71
C ILE A 95 -27.89 6.68 8.71
N LEU A 96 -27.45 6.58 7.45
CA LEU A 96 -27.78 7.54 6.40
C LEU A 96 -29.29 7.58 6.12
N ARG A 97 -29.92 6.42 5.99
CA ARG A 97 -31.36 6.28 5.72
C ARG A 97 -32.21 6.86 6.85
N ASN A 98 -31.87 6.54 8.10
CA ASN A 98 -32.62 7.02 9.27
C ASN A 98 -32.59 8.54 9.40
N HIS A 99 -31.57 9.19 8.83
CA HIS A 99 -31.42 10.64 8.81
C HIS A 99 -31.87 11.31 7.50
N GLY A 100 -32.41 10.54 6.55
CA GLY A 100 -32.84 11.08 5.25
C GLY A 100 -31.71 11.68 4.44
N VAL A 101 -30.48 11.16 4.58
CA VAL A 101 -29.32 11.65 3.82
C VAL A 101 -29.48 11.30 2.34
N HIS A 102 -29.22 12.26 1.46
CA HIS A 102 -29.12 12.04 0.02
C HIS A 102 -27.69 12.22 -0.47
N LYS A 103 -26.96 13.17 0.12
CA LYS A 103 -25.59 13.53 -0.27
C LYS A 103 -24.62 13.36 0.89
N LEU A 104 -23.63 12.49 0.69
CA LEU A 104 -22.56 12.20 1.63
C LEU A 104 -21.23 12.76 1.09
N VAL A 105 -20.62 13.70 1.80
CA VAL A 105 -19.22 14.04 1.55
C VAL A 105 -18.34 13.15 2.42
N LYS A 106 -17.34 12.51 1.81
CA LYS A 106 -16.40 11.67 2.53
C LYS A 106 -14.95 12.03 2.24
N SER A 107 -14.12 12.02 3.27
CA SER A 107 -12.67 12.04 3.11
C SER A 107 -12.15 10.66 2.70
N LYS A 108 -10.87 10.61 2.32
CA LYS A 108 -10.20 9.37 1.99
C LYS A 108 -10.26 8.34 3.13
N SER A 109 -10.70 7.13 2.80
CA SER A 109 -10.66 5.97 3.70
C SER A 109 -10.30 4.69 2.95
N MET A 110 -9.18 4.08 3.32
CA MET A 110 -8.78 2.79 2.74
C MET A 110 -9.74 1.66 3.10
N LEU A 111 -10.44 1.77 4.24
CA LEU A 111 -11.43 0.80 4.66
C LEU A 111 -12.70 0.87 3.79
N SER A 112 -13.07 2.07 3.35
CA SER A 112 -14.16 2.29 2.38
C SER A 112 -13.88 1.56 1.06
N GLU A 113 -12.63 1.66 0.57
CA GLU A 113 -12.17 0.93 -0.62
C GLU A 113 -12.11 -0.59 -0.40
N GLU A 114 -11.64 -1.03 0.77
CA GLU A 114 -11.58 -2.44 1.18
C GLU A 114 -12.96 -3.11 1.12
N CYS A 115 -13.99 -2.40 1.59
CA CYS A 115 -15.36 -2.90 1.70
C CYS A 115 -16.25 -2.51 0.51
N ASN A 116 -15.73 -1.81 -0.50
CA ASN A 116 -16.49 -1.30 -1.66
C ASN A 116 -17.71 -0.44 -1.28
N LEU A 117 -17.58 0.42 -0.27
CA LEU A 117 -18.69 1.26 0.23
C LEU A 117 -19.23 2.22 -0.83
N ASN A 118 -18.36 2.88 -1.60
CA ASN A 118 -18.81 3.87 -2.60
C ASN A 118 -19.73 3.23 -3.66
N PRO A 119 -19.35 2.14 -4.36
CA PRO A 119 -20.26 1.42 -5.24
C PRO A 119 -21.57 1.01 -4.56
N TYR A 120 -21.50 0.49 -3.33
CA TYR A 120 -22.68 0.05 -2.58
C TYR A 120 -23.68 1.19 -2.34
N LEU A 121 -23.20 2.35 -1.87
CA LEU A 121 -24.07 3.50 -1.61
C LEU A 121 -24.59 4.15 -2.89
N ILE A 122 -23.78 4.21 -3.95
CA ILE A 122 -24.21 4.75 -5.25
C ILE A 122 -25.34 3.89 -5.85
N GLU A 123 -25.24 2.55 -5.75
CA GLU A 123 -26.29 1.63 -6.20
C GLU A 123 -27.60 1.82 -5.42
N LYS A 124 -27.52 2.27 -4.16
CA LYS A 124 -28.67 2.61 -3.31
C LYS A 124 -29.21 4.02 -3.53
N GLY A 125 -28.63 4.80 -4.43
CA GLY A 125 -29.10 6.14 -4.81
C GLY A 125 -28.52 7.30 -4.00
N TYR A 126 -27.49 7.08 -3.18
CA TYR A 126 -26.78 8.16 -2.49
C TYR A 126 -25.78 8.85 -3.42
N GLU A 127 -25.71 10.17 -3.35
CA GLU A 127 -24.63 10.95 -3.96
C GLU A 127 -23.41 10.95 -3.03
N VAL A 128 -22.39 10.15 -3.36
CA VAL A 128 -21.15 10.05 -2.57
C VAL A 128 -20.04 10.88 -3.20
N ILE A 129 -19.51 11.86 -2.47
CA ILE A 129 -18.49 12.80 -2.96
C ILE A 129 -17.18 12.61 -2.19
N GLU A 130 -16.10 12.28 -2.91
CA GLU A 130 -14.75 12.29 -2.34
C GLU A 130 -14.23 13.71 -2.15
N SER A 131 -13.73 14.02 -0.97
CA SER A 131 -13.18 15.34 -0.63
C SER A 131 -11.65 15.42 -0.66
N ASP A 132 -10.96 14.27 -0.69
CA ASP A 132 -9.52 14.20 -0.97
C ASP A 132 -9.26 14.51 -2.44
N LEU A 133 -8.36 15.44 -2.74
CA LEU A 133 -8.13 15.88 -4.12
C LEU A 133 -7.73 14.71 -5.02
N GLY A 134 -6.86 13.83 -4.52
CA GLY A 134 -6.41 12.67 -5.25
C GLY A 134 -7.53 11.66 -5.50
N GLU A 135 -8.32 11.34 -4.47
CA GLU A 135 -9.50 10.45 -4.62
C GLU A 135 -10.57 11.08 -5.52
N ARG A 136 -10.81 12.39 -5.43
CA ARG A 136 -11.77 13.12 -6.27
C ARG A 136 -11.39 13.10 -7.74
N ILE A 137 -10.11 13.29 -8.07
CA ILE A 137 -9.61 13.14 -9.45
C ILE A 137 -9.92 11.75 -9.99
N LEU A 138 -9.67 10.71 -9.18
CA LEU A 138 -9.91 9.32 -9.58
C LEU A 138 -11.40 8.98 -9.67
N GLN A 139 -12.22 9.54 -8.79
CA GLN A 139 -13.67 9.43 -8.84
C GLN A 139 -14.23 10.03 -10.14
N LEU A 140 -13.75 11.21 -10.55
CA LEU A 140 -14.14 11.85 -11.82
C LEU A 140 -13.69 11.04 -13.07
N LEU A 141 -12.61 10.27 -12.94
CA LEU A 141 -12.09 9.37 -13.96
C LEU A 141 -12.71 7.96 -13.90
N ASN A 142 -13.49 7.65 -12.86
CA ASN A 142 -14.00 6.31 -12.56
C ASN A 142 -12.90 5.24 -12.53
N VAL A 143 -11.78 5.54 -11.87
CA VAL A 143 -10.64 4.62 -11.69
C VAL A 143 -10.30 4.46 -10.21
N ARG A 144 -9.65 3.35 -9.86
CA ARG A 144 -9.26 3.06 -8.46
C ARG A 144 -7.95 3.76 -8.08
N PRO A 145 -7.66 3.92 -6.78
CA PRO A 145 -6.36 4.41 -6.32
C PRO A 145 -5.17 3.55 -6.73
N SER A 146 -4.08 4.21 -7.12
CA SER A 146 -2.81 3.52 -7.42
C SER A 146 -1.83 3.50 -6.23
N HIS A 147 -2.09 4.29 -5.18
CA HIS A 147 -1.24 4.44 -4.02
C HIS A 147 -2.03 4.79 -2.74
N ILE A 148 -1.60 4.27 -1.59
CA ILE A 148 -2.26 4.48 -0.29
C ILE A 148 -2.24 5.94 0.21
N VAL A 149 -1.31 6.78 -0.26
CA VAL A 149 -1.07 8.14 0.28
C VAL A 149 -1.25 9.17 -0.83
N MET A 150 -0.68 8.93 -2.01
CA MET A 150 -0.80 9.80 -3.19
C MET A 150 -1.62 9.08 -4.28
N PRO A 151 -2.94 8.94 -4.15
CA PRO A 151 -3.72 7.96 -4.90
C PRO A 151 -3.63 8.16 -6.43
N ALA A 152 -3.54 9.41 -6.88
CA ALA A 152 -3.38 9.83 -8.28
C ALA A 152 -1.92 9.99 -8.75
N ILE A 153 -0.91 9.43 -8.05
CA ILE A 153 0.53 9.63 -8.36
C ILE A 153 0.96 9.18 -9.77
N HIS A 154 0.16 8.34 -10.42
CA HIS A 154 0.39 7.87 -11.78
C HIS A 154 -0.10 8.84 -12.87
N LEU A 155 -0.83 9.90 -12.47
CA LEU A 155 -1.37 10.91 -13.38
C LEU A 155 -0.46 12.14 -13.39
N LYS A 156 -0.22 12.68 -14.59
CA LYS A 156 0.48 13.94 -14.77
C LYS A 156 -0.49 15.11 -14.63
N ARG A 157 0.03 16.27 -14.22
CA ARG A 157 -0.76 17.50 -14.03
C ARG A 157 -1.50 17.94 -15.30
N GLU A 158 -0.93 17.68 -16.48
CA GLU A 158 -1.55 18.00 -17.77
C GLU A 158 -2.81 17.16 -18.02
N THR A 159 -2.81 15.90 -17.59
CA THR A 159 -4.01 15.03 -17.63
C THR A 159 -5.09 15.53 -16.67
N VAL A 160 -4.69 15.97 -15.48
CA VAL A 160 -5.63 16.53 -14.49
C VAL A 160 -6.23 17.85 -15.00
N GLY A 161 -5.44 18.70 -15.66
CA GLY A 161 -5.92 19.95 -16.25
C GLY A 161 -7.02 19.72 -17.28
N LYS A 162 -6.81 18.79 -18.22
CA LYS A 162 -7.83 18.40 -19.21
C LYS A 162 -9.10 17.84 -18.55
N LEU A 163 -8.94 17.00 -17.53
CA LEU A 163 -10.08 16.47 -16.78
C LEU A 163 -10.90 17.59 -16.12
N PHE A 164 -10.24 18.58 -15.51
CA PHE A 164 -10.93 19.68 -14.85
C PHE A 164 -11.55 20.67 -15.84
N GLU A 165 -10.99 20.80 -17.03
CA GLU A 165 -11.60 21.54 -18.13
C GLU A 165 -12.93 20.89 -18.51
N GLU A 166 -12.92 19.58 -18.77
CA GLU A 166 -14.11 18.81 -19.16
C GLU A 166 -15.17 18.70 -18.06
N LYS A 167 -14.75 18.50 -16.80
CA LYS A 167 -15.67 18.16 -15.70
C LYS A 167 -16.03 19.35 -14.81
N LEU A 168 -15.14 20.32 -14.67
CA LEU A 168 -15.28 21.45 -13.74
C LEU A 168 -15.30 22.82 -14.45
N GLY A 169 -15.15 22.85 -15.79
CA GLY A 169 -15.13 24.09 -16.56
C GLY A 169 -13.91 24.97 -16.26
N SER A 170 -12.76 24.38 -15.95
CA SER A 170 -11.53 25.14 -15.76
C SER A 170 -10.98 25.70 -17.09
N GLN A 171 -10.08 26.68 -17.01
CA GLN A 171 -9.45 27.29 -18.18
C GLN A 171 -8.72 26.26 -19.03
N GLU A 172 -9.00 26.29 -20.34
CA GLU A 172 -8.41 25.38 -21.33
C GLU A 172 -6.88 25.38 -21.28
N GLY A 173 -6.31 24.17 -21.28
CA GLY A 173 -4.85 23.96 -21.30
C GLY A 173 -4.10 24.34 -20.02
N ASN A 174 -4.77 24.84 -18.97
CA ASN A 174 -4.11 25.21 -17.73
C ASN A 174 -3.78 23.97 -16.88
N SER A 175 -2.49 23.77 -16.60
CA SER A 175 -1.98 22.64 -15.83
C SER A 175 -1.15 23.07 -14.60
N ASP A 176 -1.24 24.34 -14.21
CA ASP A 176 -0.59 24.83 -13.00
C ASP A 176 -1.19 24.17 -11.74
N PRO A 177 -0.39 23.51 -10.89
CA PRO A 177 -0.90 22.80 -9.72
C PRO A 177 -1.68 23.70 -8.74
N THR A 178 -1.25 24.96 -8.58
CA THR A 178 -1.90 25.91 -7.66
C THR A 178 -3.29 26.26 -8.19
N TYR A 179 -3.37 26.61 -9.47
CA TYR A 179 -4.63 26.87 -10.15
C TYR A 179 -5.60 25.69 -10.08
N LEU A 180 -5.14 24.48 -10.42
CA LEU A 180 -5.99 23.28 -10.39
C LEU A 180 -6.51 22.98 -8.99
N THR A 181 -5.67 23.14 -7.97
CA THR A 181 -6.09 22.98 -6.57
C THR A 181 -7.17 24.01 -6.18
N HIS A 182 -7.05 25.26 -6.63
CA HIS A 182 -8.08 26.28 -6.40
C HIS A 182 -9.40 25.95 -7.12
N GLN A 183 -9.35 25.39 -8.34
CA GLN A 183 -10.56 24.96 -9.05
C GLN A 183 -11.27 23.81 -8.32
N ALA A 184 -10.52 22.77 -7.92
CA ALA A 184 -11.08 21.69 -7.13
C ALA A 184 -11.70 22.19 -5.82
N ARG A 185 -11.00 23.10 -5.11
CA ARG A 185 -11.51 23.73 -3.89
C ARG A 185 -12.77 24.56 -4.12
N LYS A 186 -12.91 25.21 -5.29
CA LYS A 186 -14.12 25.96 -5.65
C LYS A 186 -15.29 25.01 -5.89
N ALA A 187 -15.09 23.94 -6.64
CA ALA A 187 -16.10 22.93 -6.92
C ALA A 187 -16.57 22.23 -5.63
N LEU A 188 -15.64 21.69 -4.83
CA LEU A 188 -15.96 20.96 -3.60
C LEU A 188 -16.66 21.82 -2.54
N ARG A 189 -16.52 23.15 -2.58
CA ARG A 189 -17.17 24.03 -1.59
C ARG A 189 -18.68 23.92 -1.63
N GLN A 190 -19.26 23.82 -2.82
CA GLN A 190 -20.71 23.62 -2.95
C GLN A 190 -21.12 22.23 -2.45
N ASP A 191 -20.29 21.22 -2.70
CA ASP A 191 -20.54 19.87 -2.19
C ASP A 191 -20.54 19.83 -0.66
N PHE A 192 -19.59 20.52 0.00
CA PHE A 192 -19.56 20.62 1.47
C PHE A 192 -20.78 21.34 2.05
N LEU A 193 -21.23 22.43 1.43
CA LEU A 193 -22.36 23.23 1.92
C LEU A 193 -23.71 22.52 1.75
N ASN A 194 -23.84 21.69 0.72
CA ASN A 194 -25.10 21.04 0.34
C ASN A 194 -25.19 19.57 0.78
N ALA A 195 -24.17 19.04 1.45
CA ALA A 195 -24.17 17.65 1.90
C ALA A 195 -24.87 17.49 3.26
N ASP A 196 -25.61 16.40 3.41
CA ASP A 196 -26.42 16.12 4.60
C ASP A 196 -25.60 15.48 5.72
N ALA A 197 -24.56 14.72 5.34
CA ALA A 197 -23.67 14.03 6.25
C ALA A 197 -22.22 14.06 5.78
N ALA A 198 -21.30 13.87 6.74
CA ALA A 198 -19.89 13.73 6.47
C ALA A 198 -19.33 12.42 7.01
N MET A 199 -18.37 11.86 6.28
CA MET A 199 -17.67 10.65 6.70
C MET A 199 -16.16 10.77 6.55
N THR A 200 -15.42 10.16 7.46
CA THR A 200 -13.96 10.04 7.38
C THR A 200 -13.49 8.65 7.80
N GLY A 201 -12.25 8.30 7.41
CA GLY A 201 -11.54 7.19 8.02
C GLY A 201 -10.91 7.57 9.36
N GLY A 202 -9.99 6.73 9.84
CA GLY A 202 -9.13 7.03 10.98
C GLY A 202 -7.70 6.55 10.76
N ASN A 203 -6.71 7.40 11.07
CA ASN A 203 -5.31 7.00 11.13
C ASN A 203 -5.02 6.27 12.45
N PHE A 204 -5.61 6.76 13.55
CA PHE A 204 -5.49 6.21 14.89
C PHE A 204 -6.82 6.38 15.63
N ALA A 205 -7.13 5.46 16.54
CA ALA A 205 -8.21 5.59 17.51
C ALA A 205 -7.60 5.49 18.91
N VAL A 206 -7.74 6.53 19.73
CA VAL A 206 -7.08 6.64 21.04
C VAL A 206 -8.01 6.12 22.12
N ALA A 207 -7.68 4.97 22.71
CA ALA A 207 -8.54 4.30 23.67
C ALA A 207 -8.83 5.17 24.91
N SER A 208 -7.79 5.76 25.51
CA SER A 208 -7.90 6.54 26.74
C SER A 208 -8.76 7.81 26.63
N THR A 209 -8.99 8.32 25.42
CA THR A 209 -9.80 9.54 25.20
C THR A 209 -11.08 9.28 24.40
N GLY A 210 -11.22 8.12 23.75
CA GLY A 210 -12.36 7.82 22.89
C GLY A 210 -12.39 8.69 21.63
N GLU A 211 -11.23 9.07 21.09
CA GLU A 211 -11.11 9.97 19.93
C GLU A 211 -10.54 9.27 18.69
N VAL A 212 -11.01 9.66 17.51
CA VAL A 212 -10.46 9.23 16.23
C VAL A 212 -9.60 10.35 15.63
N ILE A 213 -8.37 10.00 15.26
CA ILE A 213 -7.39 10.95 14.74
C ILE A 213 -7.25 10.79 13.23
N VAL A 214 -7.34 11.91 12.52
CA VAL A 214 -7.14 11.98 11.07
C VAL A 214 -5.96 12.88 10.76
N CYS A 215 -4.99 12.37 10.00
CA CYS A 215 -3.81 13.10 9.59
C CYS A 215 -3.92 13.45 8.10
N THR A 216 -4.07 14.73 7.76
CA THR A 216 -4.25 15.21 6.38
C THR A 216 -3.41 16.45 6.10
N ASN A 217 -3.12 16.70 4.82
CA ASN A 217 -2.43 17.92 4.38
C ASN A 217 -3.38 18.95 3.75
N GLU A 218 -4.64 18.57 3.52
CA GLU A 218 -5.60 19.36 2.72
C GLU A 218 -6.71 20.00 3.58
N GLY A 219 -6.92 19.52 4.81
CA GLY A 219 -7.99 20.00 5.71
C GLY A 219 -9.41 19.63 5.26
N ASN A 220 -9.53 18.73 4.27
CA ASN A 220 -10.80 18.30 3.67
C ASN A 220 -11.69 17.52 4.65
N ALA A 221 -11.09 16.67 5.50
CA ALA A 221 -11.79 15.94 6.55
C ALA A 221 -12.35 16.90 7.59
N ASP A 222 -11.55 17.89 8.03
CA ASP A 222 -11.97 18.94 8.95
C ASP A 222 -13.17 19.72 8.40
N MET A 223 -13.10 20.15 7.14
CA MET A 223 -14.18 20.88 6.48
C MET A 223 -15.47 20.07 6.44
N GLY A 224 -15.42 18.81 6.02
CA GLY A 224 -16.61 17.95 5.98
C GLY A 224 -17.16 17.67 7.37
N MET A 225 -16.32 17.28 8.32
CA MET A 225 -16.80 16.94 9.65
C MET A 225 -17.32 18.18 10.42
N SER A 226 -16.78 19.38 10.16
CA SER A 226 -17.19 20.61 10.87
C SER A 226 -18.45 21.25 10.32
N CYS A 227 -18.75 21.07 9.04
CA CYS A 227 -19.92 21.67 8.39
C CYS A 227 -21.21 20.86 8.63
N GLN A 228 -21.09 19.55 8.91
CA GLN A 228 -22.20 18.62 8.94
C GLN A 228 -22.62 18.29 10.38
N LYS A 229 -23.91 18.06 10.58
CA LYS A 229 -24.46 17.64 11.88
C LYS A 229 -24.38 16.14 12.09
N LEU A 230 -24.43 15.34 11.02
CA LEU A 230 -24.26 13.89 11.07
C LEU A 230 -22.86 13.52 10.58
N ASN A 231 -22.06 12.97 11.48
CA ASN A 231 -20.66 12.64 11.22
C ASN A 231 -20.39 11.15 11.49
N ILE A 232 -19.65 10.51 10.58
CA ILE A 232 -19.29 9.09 10.68
C ILE A 232 -17.77 8.94 10.57
N CYS A 233 -17.11 8.31 11.56
CA CYS A 233 -15.74 7.84 11.42
C CYS A 233 -15.73 6.31 11.38
N ALA A 234 -15.07 5.72 10.39
CA ALA A 234 -14.91 4.27 10.33
C ALA A 234 -13.45 3.85 10.27
N PHE A 235 -13.09 2.85 11.07
CA PHE A 235 -11.72 2.37 11.15
C PHE A 235 -11.66 0.89 11.54
N GLY A 236 -10.57 0.25 11.11
CA GLY A 236 -10.30 -1.13 11.49
C GLY A 236 -9.80 -1.24 12.93
N ILE A 237 -10.03 -2.38 13.58
CA ILE A 237 -9.49 -2.63 14.94
C ILE A 237 -7.96 -2.46 15.02
N ASP A 238 -7.24 -2.59 13.90
CA ASP A 238 -5.79 -2.34 13.80
C ASP A 238 -5.38 -0.87 14.04
N LYS A 239 -6.34 0.07 14.12
CA LYS A 239 -6.09 1.50 14.34
C LYS A 239 -6.05 1.93 15.79
N ILE A 240 -6.46 1.05 16.71
CA ILE A 240 -6.52 1.40 18.13
C ILE A 240 -5.11 1.48 18.72
N ILE A 241 -4.88 2.53 19.50
CA ILE A 241 -3.67 2.82 20.28
C ILE A 241 -4.08 3.23 21.70
N PRO A 242 -3.23 3.03 22.72
CA PRO A 242 -3.67 3.16 24.10
C PRO A 242 -3.97 4.61 24.50
N ASN A 243 -3.08 5.55 24.16
CA ASN A 243 -3.14 6.91 24.70
C ASN A 243 -2.51 7.98 23.79
N LEU A 244 -2.61 9.24 24.19
CA LEU A 244 -2.09 10.39 23.44
C LEU A 244 -0.56 10.44 23.38
N GLU A 245 0.14 9.90 24.38
CA GLU A 245 1.60 9.77 24.36
C GLU A 245 2.03 8.86 23.21
N SER A 246 1.30 7.75 23.01
CA SER A 246 1.51 6.85 21.87
C SER A 246 1.25 7.55 20.54
N LEU A 247 0.21 8.39 20.47
CA LEU A 247 -0.10 9.20 19.29
C LEU A 247 1.07 10.12 18.92
N GLY A 248 1.72 10.74 19.91
CA GLY A 248 2.91 11.58 19.71
C GLY A 248 4.06 10.85 19.00
N ILE A 249 4.26 9.57 19.28
CA ILE A 249 5.26 8.75 18.57
C ILE A 249 4.84 8.51 17.12
N PHE A 250 3.58 8.13 16.89
CA PHE A 250 3.12 7.79 15.54
C PHE A 250 3.05 8.99 14.60
N THR A 251 2.63 10.17 15.08
CA THR A 251 2.59 11.41 14.28
C THR A 251 4.00 11.85 13.86
N ARG A 252 5.02 11.63 14.70
CA ARG A 252 6.43 11.85 14.34
C ARG A 252 6.90 10.93 13.21
N LEU A 253 6.38 9.70 13.12
CA LEU A 253 6.81 8.72 12.13
C LEU A 253 6.01 8.75 10.83
N LEU A 254 4.70 8.98 10.90
CA LEU A 254 3.75 8.81 9.79
C LEU A 254 4.14 9.67 8.58
N ALA A 255 4.15 11.00 8.73
CA ALA A 255 4.43 11.93 7.65
C ALA A 255 5.89 11.87 7.17
N ARG A 256 6.83 11.70 8.11
CA ARG A 256 8.27 11.55 7.79
C ARG A 256 8.49 10.34 6.90
N SER A 257 7.82 9.22 7.19
CA SER A 257 7.93 7.99 6.42
C SER A 257 7.16 8.05 5.09
N ALA A 258 6.00 8.70 5.08
CA ALA A 258 5.11 8.73 3.93
C ALA A 258 5.57 9.69 2.84
N THR A 259 5.71 10.97 3.17
CA THR A 259 5.92 12.07 2.22
C THR A 259 7.22 12.84 2.47
N GLY A 260 7.97 12.48 3.52
CA GLY A 260 9.19 13.18 3.91
C GLY A 260 8.89 14.57 4.48
N GLN A 261 7.84 14.69 5.28
CA GLN A 261 7.46 15.90 6.00
C GLN A 261 7.60 15.68 7.53
N PRO A 262 7.98 16.70 8.33
CA PRO A 262 8.12 16.53 9.78
C PRO A 262 6.81 16.09 10.47
N ILE A 263 5.67 16.59 10.00
CA ILE A 263 4.32 16.24 10.46
C ILE A 263 3.33 16.61 9.33
N THR A 264 2.10 16.12 9.36
CA THR A 264 1.04 16.57 8.45
C THR A 264 0.57 17.99 8.82
N THR A 265 0.03 18.72 7.84
CA THR A 265 -0.49 20.08 8.08
C THR A 265 -1.62 20.10 9.10
N TYR A 266 -2.48 19.08 9.08
CA TYR A 266 -3.59 18.90 10.01
C TYR A 266 -3.48 17.54 10.71
N THR A 267 -3.69 17.55 12.02
CA THR A 267 -3.85 16.36 12.87
C THR A 267 -5.11 16.58 13.69
N SER A 268 -6.23 16.08 13.18
CA SER A 268 -7.56 16.45 13.64
C SER A 268 -8.10 15.38 14.58
N HIS A 269 -8.65 15.83 15.71
CA HIS A 269 -9.19 14.97 16.75
C HIS A 269 -10.72 15.02 16.69
N PHE A 270 -11.34 13.90 16.34
CA PHE A 270 -12.79 13.75 16.36
C PHE A 270 -13.18 12.92 17.58
N GLY A 271 -13.62 13.62 18.62
CA GLY A 271 -13.96 13.01 19.91
C GLY A 271 -15.38 13.27 20.39
N ARG A 272 -16.03 14.32 19.88
CA ARG A 272 -17.34 14.79 20.35
C ARG A 272 -18.19 15.25 19.18
N PRO A 273 -19.51 15.02 19.21
CA PRO A 273 -20.40 15.61 18.24
C PRO A 273 -20.45 17.14 18.39
N HIS A 274 -20.77 17.82 17.28
CA HIS A 274 -21.12 19.23 17.32
C HIS A 274 -22.37 19.45 18.18
N LYS A 275 -22.55 20.68 18.69
CA LYS A 275 -23.80 21.03 19.38
C LYS A 275 -25.00 20.77 18.46
N GLY A 276 -25.91 19.88 18.90
CA GLY A 276 -27.08 19.45 18.12
C GLY A 276 -26.74 18.58 16.91
N GLY A 277 -25.58 17.91 16.91
CA GLY A 277 -25.21 16.91 15.92
C GLY A 277 -24.97 15.54 16.55
N GLU A 278 -24.66 14.57 15.70
CA GLU A 278 -24.39 13.18 16.03
C GLU A 278 -23.03 12.76 15.45
N GLN A 279 -22.31 11.94 16.21
CA GLN A 279 -21.02 11.40 15.83
C GLN A 279 -21.03 9.89 16.03
N HIS A 280 -20.89 9.15 14.94
CA HIS A 280 -20.82 7.70 14.95
C HIS A 280 -19.39 7.23 14.70
N PHE A 281 -18.93 6.25 15.48
CA PHE A 281 -17.70 5.51 15.28
C PHE A 281 -18.04 4.07 14.91
N ILE A 282 -17.51 3.58 13.80
CA ILE A 282 -17.73 2.21 13.33
C ILE A 282 -16.39 1.47 13.36
N ILE A 283 -16.30 0.51 14.28
CA ILE A 283 -15.12 -0.33 14.50
C ILE A 283 -15.28 -1.61 13.69
N VAL A 284 -14.32 -1.87 12.79
CA VAL A 284 -14.45 -2.94 11.79
C VAL A 284 -13.37 -4.00 11.97
N ASP A 285 -13.75 -5.27 12.07
CA ASP A 285 -12.81 -6.40 12.04
C ASP A 285 -12.39 -6.74 10.60
N ASN A 286 -13.33 -7.17 9.77
CA ASN A 286 -13.11 -7.61 8.39
C ASN A 286 -11.87 -8.52 8.24
N GLY A 287 -11.76 -9.53 9.11
CA GLY A 287 -10.70 -10.54 9.09
C GLY A 287 -9.44 -10.19 9.87
N ARG A 288 -9.36 -9.02 10.50
CA ARG A 288 -8.21 -8.56 11.30
C ARG A 288 -7.92 -9.46 12.50
N SER A 289 -8.94 -9.93 13.20
CA SER A 289 -8.82 -10.87 14.32
C SER A 289 -8.20 -12.20 13.88
N LYS A 290 -8.57 -12.69 12.69
CA LYS A 290 -7.96 -13.88 12.08
C LYS A 290 -6.48 -13.66 11.77
N ILE A 291 -6.12 -12.49 11.22
CA ILE A 291 -4.72 -12.13 10.93
C ILE A 291 -3.88 -12.10 12.21
N LEU A 292 -4.44 -11.55 13.30
CA LEU A 292 -3.77 -11.48 14.60
C LEU A 292 -3.41 -12.87 15.14
N GLY A 293 -4.27 -13.86 14.89
CA GLY A 293 -4.04 -15.27 15.22
C GLY A 293 -3.00 -16.00 14.35
N MET A 294 -2.41 -15.38 13.33
CA MET A 294 -1.43 -16.01 12.44
C MET A 294 0.02 -15.64 12.85
N PRO A 295 0.80 -16.49 13.54
CA PRO A 295 2.07 -16.11 14.13
C PRO A 295 3.10 -15.55 13.13
N GLN A 296 3.09 -16.10 11.92
CA GLN A 296 4.00 -15.72 10.83
C GLN A 296 3.59 -14.43 10.11
N HIS A 297 2.34 -13.96 10.29
CA HIS A 297 1.81 -12.82 9.54
C HIS A 297 1.14 -11.72 10.37
N ARG A 298 0.93 -11.94 11.69
CA ARG A 298 0.28 -10.98 12.59
C ARG A 298 0.92 -9.60 12.62
N LYS A 299 2.23 -9.49 12.37
CA LYS A 299 2.94 -8.19 12.32
C LYS A 299 2.38 -7.24 11.26
N VAL A 300 1.61 -7.72 10.27
CA VAL A 300 0.87 -6.86 9.34
C VAL A 300 -0.09 -5.91 10.06
N MET A 301 -0.62 -6.32 11.22
CA MET A 301 -1.49 -5.51 12.09
C MET A 301 -0.77 -4.30 12.71
N ASN A 302 0.57 -4.23 12.66
CA ASN A 302 1.31 -3.05 13.09
C ASN A 302 1.22 -1.89 12.09
N CYS A 303 0.74 -2.13 10.86
CA CYS A 303 0.86 -1.18 9.77
C CYS A 303 0.04 0.11 9.97
N ILE A 304 0.74 1.24 10.11
CA ILE A 304 0.14 2.59 10.16
C ILE A 304 -0.16 3.20 8.76
N ARG A 305 -0.18 2.37 7.71
CA ARG A 305 -0.52 2.77 6.31
C ARG A 305 0.28 3.95 5.73
N CYS A 306 1.51 4.17 6.17
CA CYS A 306 2.35 5.28 5.67
C CYS A 306 2.82 5.17 4.21
N GLY A 307 2.72 4.00 3.56
CA GLY A 307 3.14 3.83 2.16
C GLY A 307 4.67 3.81 1.91
N ALA A 308 5.53 3.98 2.92
CA ALA A 308 7.00 3.97 2.76
C ALA A 308 7.53 2.71 2.03
N CYS A 309 6.91 1.56 2.28
CA CYS A 309 7.23 0.31 1.61
C CYS A 309 7.02 0.34 0.10
N MET A 310 6.05 1.13 -0.39
CA MET A 310 5.75 1.30 -1.81
C MET A 310 6.78 2.23 -2.46
N ASN A 311 7.05 3.37 -1.81
CA ASN A 311 8.02 4.38 -2.27
C ASN A 311 9.44 3.80 -2.44
N THR A 312 9.85 2.87 -1.58
CA THR A 312 11.18 2.23 -1.69
C THR A 312 11.21 1.03 -2.63
N CYS A 313 10.05 0.45 -2.99
CA CYS A 313 9.99 -0.79 -3.75
C CYS A 313 10.35 -0.57 -5.22
N PRO A 314 11.44 -1.17 -5.74
CA PRO A 314 11.84 -0.97 -7.13
C PRO A 314 10.85 -1.58 -8.13
N VAL A 315 10.09 -2.61 -7.72
CA VAL A 315 9.09 -3.23 -8.60
C VAL A 315 7.87 -2.33 -8.73
N TYR A 316 7.26 -1.90 -7.61
CA TYR A 316 6.11 -0.99 -7.62
C TYR A 316 6.41 0.30 -8.39
N ARG A 317 7.58 0.92 -8.18
CA ARG A 317 7.97 2.14 -8.88
C ARG A 317 8.03 1.99 -10.40
N ARG A 318 8.33 0.79 -10.91
CA ARG A 318 8.48 0.52 -12.35
C ARG A 318 7.29 -0.20 -12.97
N SER A 319 6.42 -0.82 -12.17
CA SER A 319 5.22 -1.52 -12.65
C SER A 319 3.93 -0.74 -12.41
N GLY A 320 3.94 0.29 -11.56
CA GLY A 320 2.74 1.01 -11.14
C GLY A 320 1.82 0.17 -10.23
N GLY A 321 0.81 0.83 -9.68
CA GLY A 321 -0.15 0.22 -8.75
C GLY A 321 -1.12 -0.78 -9.39
N TYR A 322 -1.57 -0.51 -10.62
CA TYR A 322 -2.53 -1.38 -11.32
C TYR A 322 -1.97 -2.73 -11.78
N SER A 323 -0.66 -2.95 -11.62
CA SER A 323 -0.06 -4.26 -11.83
C SER A 323 -0.40 -5.28 -10.74
N TYR A 324 -0.87 -4.82 -9.58
CA TYR A 324 -1.19 -5.67 -8.44
C TYR A 324 -2.68 -6.05 -8.47
N SER A 325 -2.98 -7.32 -8.17
CA SER A 325 -4.37 -7.82 -8.19
C SER A 325 -5.21 -7.45 -6.96
N TYR A 326 -4.61 -6.83 -5.93
CA TYR A 326 -5.29 -6.39 -4.72
C TYR A 326 -5.35 -4.87 -4.71
N PHE A 327 -6.42 -4.28 -4.14
CA PHE A 327 -6.67 -2.84 -4.23
C PHE A 327 -5.56 -2.00 -3.58
N ILE A 328 -4.94 -2.53 -2.52
CA ILE A 328 -3.69 -1.98 -1.98
C ILE A 328 -2.53 -2.61 -2.75
N PRO A 329 -1.70 -1.82 -3.46
CA PRO A 329 -0.57 -2.36 -4.20
C PRO A 329 0.73 -2.36 -3.37
N GLY A 330 1.80 -2.90 -3.97
CA GLY A 330 3.13 -2.92 -3.37
C GLY A 330 3.30 -3.93 -2.23
N PRO A 331 4.39 -3.84 -1.45
CA PRO A 331 4.76 -4.90 -0.49
C PRO A 331 3.72 -5.18 0.60
N ILE A 332 3.10 -4.14 1.16
CA ILE A 332 1.99 -4.32 2.13
C ILE A 332 0.78 -4.97 1.46
N GLY A 333 0.47 -4.56 0.23
CA GLY A 333 -0.60 -5.12 -0.59
C GLY A 333 -0.44 -6.60 -0.92
N ILE A 334 0.79 -7.06 -1.17
CA ILE A 334 1.09 -8.48 -1.36
C ILE A 334 0.66 -9.28 -0.12
N ASN A 335 1.08 -8.84 1.08
CA ASN A 335 0.73 -9.55 2.32
C ASN A 335 -0.79 -9.50 2.59
N LEU A 336 -1.42 -8.33 2.48
CA LEU A 336 -2.87 -8.20 2.70
C LEU A 336 -3.69 -9.02 1.71
N GLY A 337 -3.32 -9.01 0.42
CA GLY A 337 -3.96 -9.83 -0.59
C GLY A 337 -3.83 -11.33 -0.29
N MET A 338 -2.65 -11.79 0.13
CA MET A 338 -2.46 -13.20 0.52
C MET A 338 -3.24 -13.59 1.77
N LEU A 339 -3.41 -12.67 2.73
CA LEU A 339 -4.20 -12.89 3.93
C LEU A 339 -5.71 -12.91 3.64
N ASN A 340 -6.15 -12.09 2.67
CA ASN A 340 -7.55 -12.02 2.24
C ASN A 340 -7.95 -13.23 1.40
N ASP A 341 -7.23 -13.47 0.31
CA ASP A 341 -7.51 -14.59 -0.60
C ASP A 341 -6.20 -15.02 -1.30
N PRO A 342 -5.51 -16.04 -0.78
CA PRO A 342 -4.26 -16.52 -1.35
C PRO A 342 -4.45 -17.16 -2.72
N GLN A 343 -5.64 -17.66 -3.08
CA GLN A 343 -5.89 -18.26 -4.38
C GLN A 343 -5.96 -17.17 -5.46
N LYS A 344 -6.66 -16.07 -5.16
CA LYS A 344 -6.81 -14.94 -6.07
C LYS A 344 -5.55 -14.07 -6.20
N HIS A 345 -4.75 -13.98 -5.13
CA HIS A 345 -3.69 -12.98 -5.04
C HIS A 345 -2.25 -13.54 -5.05
N SER A 346 -2.08 -14.86 -5.13
CA SER A 346 -0.77 -15.55 -5.20
C SER A 346 0.17 -14.97 -6.25
N GLY A 347 -0.35 -14.54 -7.40
CA GLY A 347 0.47 -14.01 -8.49
C GLY A 347 1.31 -12.78 -8.12
N ASN A 348 0.86 -11.99 -7.14
CA ASN A 348 1.58 -10.80 -6.68
C ASN A 348 2.85 -11.13 -5.90
N VAL A 349 2.99 -12.32 -5.29
CA VAL A 349 4.22 -12.66 -4.54
C VAL A 349 5.45 -12.66 -5.44
N SER A 350 5.28 -12.87 -6.75
CA SER A 350 6.35 -12.78 -7.76
C SER A 350 6.84 -11.35 -8.02
N ALA A 351 6.06 -10.34 -7.62
CA ALA A 351 6.39 -8.92 -7.74
C ALA A 351 7.35 -8.42 -6.65
N CYS A 352 7.86 -9.31 -5.79
CA CYS A 352 8.85 -8.96 -4.79
C CYS A 352 10.25 -9.45 -5.21
N SER A 353 11.25 -8.58 -5.26
CA SER A 353 12.64 -9.02 -5.51
C SER A 353 13.30 -9.66 -4.28
N LEU A 354 12.62 -9.66 -3.12
CA LEU A 354 13.16 -10.03 -1.82
C LEU A 354 14.41 -9.21 -1.42
N CYS A 355 14.52 -7.96 -1.89
CA CYS A 355 15.61 -7.07 -1.51
C CYS A 355 15.50 -6.51 -0.08
N LEU A 356 14.40 -6.82 0.64
CA LEU A 356 14.11 -6.39 2.01
C LEU A 356 14.11 -4.87 2.29
N SER A 357 14.23 -4.05 1.26
CA SER A 357 14.19 -2.58 1.37
C SER A 357 12.93 -2.08 2.07
N CYS A 358 11.77 -2.71 1.82
CA CYS A 358 10.51 -2.35 2.48
C CYS A 358 10.51 -2.65 3.99
N SER A 359 11.15 -3.73 4.43
CA SER A 359 11.32 -4.06 5.84
C SER A 359 12.27 -3.07 6.51
N TYR A 360 13.38 -2.75 5.84
CA TYR A 360 14.37 -1.80 6.35
C TYR A 360 13.81 -0.40 6.59
N VAL A 361 12.93 0.12 5.71
CA VAL A 361 12.37 1.47 5.87
C VAL A 361 11.11 1.54 6.73
N CYS A 362 10.52 0.40 7.10
CA CYS A 362 9.22 0.37 7.79
C CYS A 362 9.32 1.01 9.18
N PRO A 363 8.52 2.06 9.49
CA PRO A 363 8.61 2.76 10.76
C PRO A 363 8.09 1.95 11.96
N VAL A 364 7.38 0.86 11.71
CA VAL A 364 6.71 0.01 12.71
C VAL A 364 7.09 -1.47 12.57
N MET A 365 8.18 -1.74 11.84
CA MET A 365 8.84 -3.05 11.73
C MET A 365 7.87 -4.21 11.45
N VAL A 366 7.10 -4.10 10.36
CA VAL A 366 6.14 -5.12 9.93
C VAL A 366 6.85 -6.38 9.38
N ASP A 367 8.11 -6.27 8.94
CA ASP A 367 8.87 -7.36 8.31
C ASP A 367 8.22 -7.87 7.00
N LEU A 368 7.86 -6.92 6.13
CA LEU A 368 7.09 -7.20 4.92
C LEU A 368 7.78 -8.18 3.96
N GLY A 369 9.09 -8.03 3.75
CA GLY A 369 9.85 -8.87 2.83
C GLY A 369 9.96 -10.32 3.31
N GLU A 370 10.19 -10.49 4.60
CA GLU A 370 10.28 -11.76 5.32
C GLU A 370 8.94 -12.50 5.25
N GLN A 371 7.83 -11.80 5.50
CA GLN A 371 6.51 -12.40 5.37
C GLN A 371 6.16 -12.80 3.94
N ILE A 372 6.54 -12.00 2.94
CA ILE A 372 6.37 -12.37 1.53
C ILE A 372 7.21 -13.61 1.18
N TYR A 373 8.41 -13.74 1.76
CA TYR A 373 9.22 -14.94 1.60
C TYR A 373 8.51 -16.18 2.15
N ILE A 374 7.88 -16.08 3.33
CA ILE A 374 7.07 -17.17 3.90
C ILE A 374 5.92 -17.55 2.96
N TRP A 375 5.21 -16.57 2.39
CA TRP A 375 4.16 -16.84 1.40
C TRP A 375 4.68 -17.61 0.17
N ARG A 376 5.88 -17.28 -0.31
CA ARG A 376 6.51 -17.99 -1.43
C ARG A 376 6.77 -19.47 -1.12
N GLN A 377 7.16 -19.79 0.13
CA GLN A 377 7.37 -21.18 0.55
C GLN A 377 6.05 -21.97 0.61
N LYS A 378 4.93 -21.30 0.90
CA LYS A 378 3.61 -21.95 1.02
C LYS A 378 2.88 -22.16 -0.30
N LEU A 379 3.36 -21.58 -1.42
CA LEU A 379 2.65 -21.66 -2.71
C LEU A 379 2.37 -23.08 -3.18
N ASP A 380 3.27 -24.04 -2.89
CA ASP A 380 3.08 -25.44 -3.29
C ASP A 380 1.91 -26.08 -2.54
N GLY A 381 1.86 -25.91 -1.22
CA GLY A 381 0.75 -26.39 -0.39
C GLY A 381 -0.58 -25.69 -0.69
N LEU A 382 -0.54 -24.50 -1.29
CA LEU A 382 -1.72 -23.77 -1.76
C LEU A 382 -2.16 -24.17 -3.19
N GLY A 383 -1.44 -25.06 -3.88
CA GLY A 383 -1.71 -25.43 -5.28
C GLY A 383 -1.41 -24.30 -6.28
N GLN A 384 -0.70 -23.25 -5.86
CA GLN A 384 -0.43 -22.04 -6.64
C GLN A 384 1.03 -21.98 -7.16
N ALA A 385 1.85 -22.99 -6.86
CA ALA A 385 3.20 -23.11 -7.39
C ALA A 385 3.19 -23.46 -8.89
N ASN A 386 4.11 -22.88 -9.65
CA ASN A 386 4.23 -23.17 -11.07
C ASN A 386 5.02 -24.48 -11.30
N SER A 387 4.36 -25.51 -11.84
CA SER A 387 4.98 -26.83 -12.07
C SER A 387 6.20 -26.79 -12.99
N GLN A 388 6.20 -25.94 -14.03
CA GLN A 388 7.36 -25.79 -14.93
C GLN A 388 8.57 -25.24 -14.16
N LYS A 389 8.38 -24.18 -13.36
CA LYS A 389 9.45 -23.63 -12.51
C LYS A 389 9.94 -24.65 -11.47
N LYS A 390 9.03 -25.43 -10.88
CA LYS A 390 9.37 -26.50 -9.94
C LYS A 390 10.27 -27.56 -10.61
N MET A 391 9.92 -28.00 -11.81
CA MET A 391 10.72 -28.95 -12.59
C MET A 391 12.08 -28.37 -13.00
N MET A 392 12.12 -27.12 -13.47
CA MET A 392 13.39 -26.42 -13.78
C MET A 392 14.28 -26.31 -12.54
N SER A 393 13.71 -25.96 -11.39
CA SER A 393 14.45 -25.84 -10.12
C SER A 393 15.03 -27.18 -9.68
N LYS A 394 14.28 -28.28 -9.81
CA LYS A 394 14.79 -29.64 -9.55
C LYS A 394 15.94 -30.01 -10.49
N GLY A 395 15.86 -29.63 -11.76
CA GLY A 395 16.95 -29.82 -12.73
C GLY A 395 18.21 -29.04 -12.37
N ILE A 396 18.07 -27.78 -11.98
CA ILE A 396 19.19 -26.94 -11.51
C ILE A 396 19.78 -27.53 -10.23
N GLN A 397 18.96 -27.97 -9.29
CA GLN A 397 19.41 -28.62 -8.06
C GLN A 397 20.27 -29.86 -8.37
N LEU A 398 19.78 -30.76 -9.23
CA LEU A 398 20.52 -31.95 -9.66
C LEU A 398 21.87 -31.61 -10.32
N LEU A 399 21.91 -30.55 -11.13
CA LEU A 399 23.14 -30.07 -11.77
C LEU A 399 24.14 -29.53 -10.74
N MET A 400 23.66 -28.74 -9.78
CA MET A 400 24.50 -28.03 -8.79
C MET A 400 24.99 -28.93 -7.66
N GLU A 401 24.19 -29.92 -7.23
CA GLU A 401 24.56 -30.88 -6.19
C GLU A 401 25.57 -31.94 -6.66
N ARG A 402 25.83 -32.02 -7.97
CA ARG A 402 26.75 -33.00 -8.57
C ARG A 402 27.95 -32.28 -9.20
N PRO A 403 29.09 -32.18 -8.48
CA PRO A 403 30.26 -31.43 -8.94
C PRO A 403 30.76 -31.84 -10.34
N SER A 404 30.74 -33.13 -10.66
CA SER A 404 31.16 -33.63 -11.98
C SER A 404 30.27 -33.12 -13.11
N LEU A 405 28.94 -33.08 -12.92
CA LEU A 405 28.00 -32.54 -13.90
C LEU A 405 28.16 -31.03 -14.04
N PHE A 406 28.25 -30.31 -12.93
CA PHE A 406 28.47 -28.86 -12.93
C PHE A 406 29.76 -28.48 -13.67
N HIS A 407 30.89 -29.14 -13.38
CA HIS A 407 32.17 -28.88 -14.04
C HIS A 407 32.14 -29.21 -15.53
N SER A 408 31.44 -30.29 -15.92
CA SER A 408 31.28 -30.67 -17.32
C SER A 408 30.45 -29.63 -18.08
N ALA A 409 29.34 -29.17 -17.48
CA ALA A 409 28.51 -28.10 -18.04
C ALA A 409 29.30 -26.79 -18.22
N LEU A 410 30.13 -26.41 -17.25
CA LEU A 410 31.00 -25.23 -17.37
C LEU A 410 32.04 -25.36 -18.49
N LYS A 411 32.68 -26.53 -18.67
CA LYS A 411 33.61 -26.78 -19.77
C LYS A 411 32.94 -26.67 -21.15
N MET A 412 31.66 -27.04 -21.23
CA MET A 412 30.88 -26.99 -22.47
C MET A 412 30.22 -25.64 -22.72
N ALA A 413 30.14 -24.74 -21.73
CA ALA A 413 29.51 -23.42 -21.87
C ALA A 413 29.99 -22.59 -23.09
N PRO A 414 31.29 -22.60 -23.49
CA PRO A 414 31.77 -21.85 -24.66
C PRO A 414 31.16 -22.29 -26.00
N ILE A 415 30.58 -23.49 -26.08
CA ILE A 415 29.84 -23.94 -27.27
C ILE A 415 28.69 -22.99 -27.58
N ALA A 416 28.07 -22.39 -26.54
CA ALA A 416 26.99 -21.43 -26.71
C ALA A 416 27.38 -20.20 -27.52
N ASN A 417 28.65 -19.76 -27.47
CA ASN A 417 29.11 -18.62 -28.26
C ASN A 417 29.07 -18.89 -29.78
N LYS A 418 29.12 -20.16 -30.19
CA LYS A 418 29.10 -20.58 -31.60
C LYS A 418 27.72 -21.02 -32.08
N MET A 419 26.73 -21.08 -31.19
CA MET A 419 25.39 -21.51 -31.56
C MET A 419 24.64 -20.39 -32.31
N PRO A 420 23.83 -20.73 -33.33
CA PRO A 420 23.01 -19.75 -34.02
C PRO A 420 22.07 -19.00 -33.07
N ARG A 421 21.84 -17.71 -33.33
CA ARG A 421 21.01 -16.86 -32.46
C ARG A 421 19.60 -17.43 -32.26
N PHE A 422 18.96 -18.02 -33.26
CA PHE A 422 17.62 -18.60 -33.11
C PHE A 422 17.59 -19.81 -32.16
N VAL A 423 18.71 -20.51 -31.96
CA VAL A 423 18.82 -21.60 -30.99
C VAL A 423 18.94 -21.04 -29.57
N LEU A 424 19.73 -19.97 -29.40
CA LEU A 424 19.94 -19.34 -28.10
C LEU A 424 18.75 -18.49 -27.66
N TYR A 425 18.17 -17.72 -28.57
CA TYR A 425 17.13 -16.72 -28.33
C TYR A 425 15.79 -17.20 -28.87
N ASN A 426 15.26 -18.24 -28.23
CA ASN A 426 13.97 -18.85 -28.56
C ASN A 426 12.92 -18.64 -27.46
N GLY A 427 11.70 -19.13 -27.67
CA GLY A 427 10.58 -18.98 -26.72
C GLY A 427 10.79 -19.60 -25.34
N LEU A 428 11.72 -20.55 -25.20
CA LEU A 428 12.11 -21.18 -23.93
C LEU A 428 13.15 -20.35 -23.17
N ASN A 429 13.92 -19.51 -23.87
CA ASN A 429 14.89 -18.60 -23.25
C ASN A 429 14.22 -17.28 -22.83
N ALA A 430 13.69 -17.24 -21.61
CA ALA A 430 13.14 -16.00 -21.05
C ALA A 430 14.21 -14.91 -20.82
N TRP A 431 15.48 -15.26 -20.58
CA TRP A 431 16.59 -14.31 -20.43
C TRP A 431 16.83 -13.55 -21.73
N GLY A 432 16.84 -14.29 -22.84
CA GLY A 432 17.07 -13.81 -24.19
C GLY A 432 16.06 -12.80 -24.74
N LYS A 433 14.95 -12.54 -24.02
CA LYS A 433 13.93 -11.57 -24.45
C LYS A 433 14.37 -10.11 -24.28
N GLU A 434 15.12 -9.83 -23.23
CA GLU A 434 15.50 -8.47 -22.82
C GLU A 434 17.01 -8.36 -22.55
N ARG A 435 17.76 -9.47 -22.60
CA ARG A 435 19.19 -9.53 -22.28
C ARG A 435 19.92 -10.42 -23.26
N GLU A 436 21.10 -9.98 -23.68
CA GLU A 436 22.05 -10.85 -24.37
C GLU A 436 22.65 -11.85 -23.38
N LEU A 437 22.97 -13.05 -23.87
CA LEU A 437 23.79 -13.99 -23.12
C LEU A 437 25.22 -13.45 -23.02
N PRO A 438 25.90 -13.59 -21.87
CA PRO A 438 27.30 -13.19 -21.75
C PRO A 438 28.16 -14.07 -22.67
N HIS A 439 29.25 -13.50 -23.19
CA HIS A 439 30.24 -14.28 -23.93
C HIS A 439 31.02 -15.19 -22.98
N PHE A 440 30.86 -16.50 -23.12
CA PHE A 440 31.49 -17.48 -22.23
C PHE A 440 32.99 -17.62 -22.52
N ALA A 441 33.85 -17.51 -21.50
CA ALA A 441 35.30 -17.65 -21.66
C ALA A 441 35.70 -19.12 -21.94
N LYS A 442 36.77 -19.35 -22.73
CA LYS A 442 37.26 -20.70 -23.08
C LYS A 442 37.66 -21.56 -21.86
N GLN A 443 38.01 -20.91 -20.75
CA GLN A 443 38.40 -21.55 -19.50
C GLN A 443 37.49 -21.08 -18.36
N SER A 444 37.12 -21.99 -17.46
CA SER A 444 36.39 -21.64 -16.24
C SER A 444 37.32 -20.94 -15.24
N PHE A 445 36.74 -20.15 -14.33
CA PHE A 445 37.50 -19.51 -13.25
C PHE A 445 38.28 -20.53 -12.42
N GLU A 446 37.68 -21.68 -12.08
CA GLU A 446 38.33 -22.73 -11.31
C GLU A 446 39.53 -23.36 -12.05
N ALA A 447 39.41 -23.61 -13.36
CA ALA A 447 40.49 -24.16 -14.16
C ALA A 447 41.66 -23.16 -14.26
N TRP A 448 41.35 -21.89 -14.52
CA TRP A 448 42.33 -20.80 -14.49
C TRP A 448 42.98 -20.68 -13.11
N TRP A 449 42.19 -20.73 -12.02
CA TRP A 449 42.68 -20.64 -10.65
C TRP A 449 43.66 -21.78 -10.33
N LYS A 450 43.29 -23.04 -10.60
CA LYS A 450 44.16 -24.20 -10.37
C LYS A 450 45.49 -24.09 -11.13
N GLN A 451 45.45 -23.67 -12.40
CA GLN A 451 46.65 -23.48 -13.22
C GLN A 451 47.58 -22.37 -12.71
N ASN A 452 47.03 -21.28 -12.16
CA ASN A 452 47.80 -20.11 -11.75
C ASN A 452 48.20 -20.10 -10.27
N HIS A 453 47.47 -20.82 -9.41
CA HIS A 453 47.83 -20.97 -7.99
C HIS A 453 48.78 -22.14 -7.72
N GLN A 454 48.70 -23.25 -8.47
CA GLN A 454 49.71 -24.32 -8.35
C GLN A 454 51.11 -23.85 -8.75
N LYS A 455 51.21 -22.92 -9.70
CA LYS A 455 52.48 -22.28 -10.12
C LYS A 455 53.13 -21.38 -9.06
N LYS A 456 52.38 -20.95 -8.02
CA LYS A 456 52.92 -20.11 -6.93
C LYS A 456 53.50 -20.92 -5.76
N ASN A 457 53.15 -22.19 -5.60
CA ASN A 457 53.68 -23.07 -4.55
C ASN A 457 54.85 -23.95 -5.04
N THR A 458 55.35 -23.72 -6.25
CA THR A 458 56.50 -24.41 -6.86
C THR A 458 57.65 -23.45 -7.21
N LYS A 459 57.62 -22.24 -6.66
CA LYS A 459 58.77 -21.35 -6.49
C LYS A 459 58.95 -21.09 -5.01
#